data_AF-A0A7J5LFQ1-F1
#
_entry.id   AF-A0A7J5LFQ1-F1
#
_cell.length_a   1.000
_cell.length_b   1.000
_cell.length_c   1.000
_cell.angle_alpha   90.00
_cell.angle_beta   90.00
_cell.angle_gamma   90.00
#
_symmetry.space_group_name_H-M   'P 1'
#
loop_
_entity.id
_entity.type
_entity.pdbx_description
1 polymer ?
#
loop_
_entity_poly.entity_id
_entity_poly.type
_entity_poly.pdbx_seq_one_letter_code
_entity_poly.pdbx_strand_id
1 'polypeptide(L)'
;MGMTVTRRKDTRTPRVFMHKTADIRGGVSVKVSELGGDFLNEGAVLSAPDNGICHVVKIAVLSAEATDTATDIKVNKGHNFKVGDFIMADEGGKAYAITSITTTEKTHDTIKVKTTLGVKIEKGGFIIEAAAESAAESAAETSKLKYTPLSLVGTGKPIVQNSNLDTDAWLIGVTKGNPLPECVMKHLKGIINY
;
A
#
# COMPACT_ATOMS: atom_id res chain seq x y z
N MET A 1 -7.12 -27.21 38.21
CA MET A 1 -7.15 -26.70 36.83
C MET A 1 -7.19 -25.19 36.91
N GLY A 2 -6.13 -24.50 36.48
CA GLY A 2 -6.05 -23.04 36.51
C GLY A 2 -6.81 -22.44 35.34
N MET A 3 -7.66 -21.44 35.60
CA MET A 3 -8.44 -20.76 34.58
C MET A 3 -7.54 -19.81 33.76
N THR A 4 -7.26 -20.15 32.51
CA THR A 4 -6.51 -19.29 31.59
C THR A 4 -7.43 -18.21 31.04
N VAL A 5 -7.36 -16.99 31.58
CA VAL A 5 -8.10 -15.84 31.05
C VAL A 5 -7.34 -15.27 29.86
N THR A 6 -7.82 -15.54 28.64
CA THR A 6 -7.32 -14.88 27.43
C THR A 6 -7.92 -13.48 27.33
N ARG A 7 -7.14 -12.45 27.68
CA ARG A 7 -7.51 -11.06 27.41
C ARG A 7 -7.40 -10.80 25.90
N ARG A 8 -8.53 -10.68 25.20
CA ARG A 8 -8.57 -10.17 23.83
C ARG A 8 -8.80 -8.66 23.89
N LYS A 9 -7.80 -7.88 23.50
CA LYS A 9 -7.98 -6.44 23.26
C LYS A 9 -8.78 -6.31 21.97
N ASP A 10 -9.77 -5.43 21.95
CA ASP A 10 -10.48 -5.08 20.73
C ASP A 10 -9.50 -4.33 19.80
N THR A 11 -8.90 -5.06 18.85
CA THR A 11 -7.98 -4.52 17.84
C THR A 11 -8.75 -4.10 16.60
N ARG A 12 -9.90 -3.43 16.78
CA ARG A 12 -10.66 -2.87 15.66
C ARG A 12 -9.76 -1.92 14.88
N THR A 13 -9.27 -2.42 13.75
CA THR A 13 -8.58 -1.63 12.77
C THR A 13 -9.58 -0.64 12.17
N PRO A 14 -9.14 0.58 11.80
CA PRO A 14 -10.03 1.56 11.19
C PRO A 14 -10.70 0.98 9.94
N ARG A 15 -12.03 0.93 9.94
CA ARG A 15 -12.83 0.57 8.74
C ARG A 15 -12.69 1.67 7.70
N VAL A 16 -12.64 1.33 6.42
CA VAL A 16 -12.51 2.27 5.31
C VAL A 16 -13.80 2.34 4.50
N PHE A 17 -14.49 1.22 4.35
CA PHE A 17 -15.77 1.16 3.65
C PHE A 17 -16.92 1.67 4.50
N MET A 18 -17.70 2.58 3.91
CA MET A 18 -19.02 3.00 4.41
C MET A 18 -20.12 2.16 3.76
N HIS A 19 -20.03 1.97 2.45
CA HIS A 19 -20.97 1.12 1.70
C HIS A 19 -20.22 0.15 0.80
N LYS A 20 -20.69 -1.09 0.83
CA LYS A 20 -20.15 -2.23 0.09
C LYS A 20 -21.22 -2.65 -0.91
N THR A 21 -21.02 -2.35 -2.20
CA THR A 21 -22.07 -2.48 -3.23
C THR A 21 -21.89 -3.71 -4.10
N ALA A 22 -20.71 -3.88 -4.71
CA ALA A 22 -20.41 -5.04 -5.55
C ALA A 22 -19.01 -5.58 -5.27
N ASP A 23 -18.96 -6.84 -4.87
CA ASP A 23 -17.73 -7.60 -4.62
C ASP A 23 -17.39 -8.55 -5.79
N ILE A 24 -16.14 -9.00 -5.78
CA ILE A 24 -15.71 -10.13 -6.60
C ILE A 24 -16.18 -11.40 -5.89
N ARG A 25 -17.19 -12.07 -6.48
CA ARG A 25 -17.80 -13.27 -5.89
C ARG A 25 -16.75 -14.34 -5.58
N GLY A 26 -16.80 -14.89 -4.37
CA GLY A 26 -15.86 -15.90 -3.90
C GLY A 26 -14.54 -15.31 -3.37
N GLY A 27 -14.37 -13.99 -3.41
CA GLY A 27 -13.16 -13.31 -2.98
C GLY A 27 -12.01 -13.47 -3.97
N VAL A 28 -10.83 -13.02 -3.55
CA VAL A 28 -9.59 -13.09 -4.33
C VAL A 28 -8.46 -13.64 -3.47
N SER A 29 -7.50 -14.28 -4.12
CA SER A 29 -6.23 -14.66 -3.51
C SER A 29 -5.21 -13.53 -3.68
N VAL A 30 -4.43 -13.25 -2.64
CA VAL A 30 -3.40 -12.21 -2.63
C VAL A 30 -2.01 -12.83 -2.55
N LYS A 31 -1.07 -12.33 -3.35
CA LYS A 31 0.32 -12.81 -3.33
C LYS A 31 1.07 -12.31 -2.08
N VAL A 32 1.21 -13.19 -1.10
CA VAL A 32 1.82 -12.87 0.20
C VAL A 32 3.35 -12.68 0.14
N SER A 33 4.05 -13.40 -0.74
CA SER A 33 5.52 -13.42 -0.80
C SER A 33 6.17 -12.06 -1.12
N GLU A 34 5.39 -11.15 -1.69
CA GLU A 34 5.79 -9.80 -2.05
C GLU A 34 5.48 -8.77 -0.96
N LEU A 35 4.72 -9.14 0.08
CA LEU A 35 4.32 -8.26 1.16
C LEU A 35 5.39 -8.24 2.27
N GLY A 36 5.83 -7.04 2.64
CA GLY A 36 6.75 -6.84 3.76
C GLY A 36 6.08 -6.63 5.12
N GLY A 37 4.77 -6.40 5.15
CA GLY A 37 4.01 -6.16 6.38
C GLY A 37 3.33 -7.41 6.95
N ASP A 38 2.91 -7.32 8.21
CA ASP A 38 2.22 -8.40 8.94
C ASP A 38 0.68 -8.31 8.86
N PHE A 39 0.16 -7.26 8.21
CA PHE A 39 -1.29 -7.03 8.14
C PHE A 39 -1.70 -6.35 6.83
N LEU A 40 -2.74 -6.90 6.19
CA LEU A 40 -3.37 -6.31 5.03
C LEU A 40 -4.57 -5.48 5.50
N ASN A 41 -4.47 -4.16 5.36
CA ASN A 41 -5.50 -3.24 5.83
C ASN A 41 -6.75 -3.25 4.94
N GLU A 42 -7.90 -2.98 5.56
CA GLU A 42 -9.11 -2.65 4.81
C GLU A 42 -8.87 -1.41 3.95
N GLY A 43 -9.36 -1.42 2.71
CA GLY A 43 -9.12 -0.37 1.72
C GLY A 43 -7.74 -0.45 1.05
N ALA A 44 -6.92 -1.48 1.34
CA ALA A 44 -5.72 -1.73 0.55
C ALA A 44 -6.08 -2.00 -0.91
N VAL A 45 -5.30 -1.44 -1.81
CA VAL A 45 -5.57 -1.49 -3.26
C VAL A 45 -5.04 -2.79 -3.83
N LEU A 46 -5.89 -3.51 -4.56
CA LEU A 46 -5.57 -4.75 -5.23
C LEU A 46 -5.55 -4.54 -6.75
N SER A 47 -4.62 -5.23 -7.39
CA SER A 47 -4.48 -5.24 -8.84
C SER A 47 -5.53 -6.11 -9.52
N ALA A 48 -5.61 -5.97 -10.84
CA ALA A 48 -6.19 -7.03 -11.66
C ALA A 48 -5.46 -8.37 -11.40
N PRO A 49 -6.17 -9.50 -11.38
CA PRO A 49 -5.56 -10.79 -11.13
C PRO A 49 -4.65 -11.19 -12.29
N ASP A 50 -3.43 -11.61 -11.97
CA ASP A 50 -2.52 -12.27 -12.89
C ASP A 50 -2.49 -13.77 -12.55
N ASN A 51 -2.85 -14.62 -13.53
CA ASN A 51 -3.04 -16.06 -13.32
C ASN A 51 -3.91 -16.43 -12.10
N GLY A 52 -4.93 -15.62 -11.82
CA GLY A 52 -5.88 -15.83 -10.71
C GLY A 52 -5.43 -15.32 -9.34
N ILE A 53 -4.28 -14.63 -9.26
CA ILE A 53 -3.75 -14.05 -8.01
C ILE A 53 -3.68 -12.53 -8.15
N CYS A 54 -4.21 -11.82 -7.16
CA CYS A 54 -4.11 -10.36 -7.06
C CYS A 54 -2.82 -9.94 -6.33
N HIS A 55 -2.26 -8.82 -6.76
CA HIS A 55 -1.13 -8.17 -6.10
C HIS A 55 -1.61 -6.94 -5.34
N VAL A 56 -0.94 -6.59 -4.25
CA VAL A 56 -1.22 -5.35 -3.52
C VAL A 56 -0.45 -4.23 -4.19
N VAL A 57 -1.15 -3.17 -4.60
CA VAL A 57 -0.50 -1.92 -5.03
C VAL A 57 -0.02 -1.22 -3.76
N LYS A 58 1.28 -1.30 -3.48
CA LYS A 58 1.82 -0.80 -2.22
C LYS A 58 1.92 0.72 -2.27
N ILE A 59 1.32 1.33 -1.26
CA ILE A 59 1.28 2.78 -1.06
C ILE A 59 1.62 3.02 0.40
N ALA A 60 2.38 4.06 0.69
CA ALA A 60 2.56 4.55 2.05
C ALA A 60 2.34 6.06 2.10
N VAL A 61 1.75 6.51 3.21
CA VAL A 61 1.51 7.92 3.51
C VAL A 61 2.67 8.43 4.35
N LEU A 62 3.22 9.59 3.99
CA LEU A 62 4.32 10.21 4.73
C LEU A 62 3.84 10.72 6.09
N SER A 63 4.58 10.36 7.14
CA SER A 63 4.32 10.83 8.51
C SER A 63 4.98 12.18 8.78
N ALA A 64 5.99 12.56 7.99
CA ALA A 64 6.69 13.83 8.02
C ALA A 64 7.10 14.25 6.60
N GLU A 65 7.40 15.53 6.41
CA GLU A 65 7.90 16.05 5.12
C GLU A 65 9.22 15.35 4.73
N ALA A 66 9.32 14.95 3.46
CA ALA A 66 10.55 14.53 2.82
C ALA A 66 11.02 15.66 1.88
N THR A 67 12.23 16.16 2.12
CA THR A 67 12.85 17.17 1.24
C THR A 67 13.25 16.56 -0.10
N ASP A 68 13.53 17.41 -1.08
CA ASP A 68 14.05 17.04 -2.41
C ASP A 68 15.39 16.28 -2.39
N THR A 69 16.07 16.28 -1.25
CA THR A 69 17.36 15.64 -0.99
C THR A 69 17.25 14.48 0.01
N ALA A 70 16.05 14.20 0.51
CA ALA A 70 15.82 13.17 1.50
C ALA A 70 16.10 11.77 0.93
N THR A 71 16.91 11.01 1.65
CA THR A 71 17.12 9.57 1.41
C THR A 71 16.41 8.72 2.45
N ASP A 72 16.08 9.29 3.61
CA ASP A 72 15.29 8.66 4.66
C ASP A 72 13.88 9.28 4.64
N ILE A 73 12.88 8.47 4.27
CA ILE A 73 11.48 8.87 4.14
C ILE A 73 10.70 8.28 5.31
N LYS A 74 10.06 9.14 6.11
CA LYS A 74 9.25 8.72 7.26
C LYS A 74 7.80 8.52 6.83
N VAL A 75 7.27 7.34 7.07
CA VAL A 75 5.93 6.93 6.66
C VAL A 75 5.12 6.40 7.83
N ASN A 76 3.79 6.47 7.70
CA ASN A 76 2.88 5.86 8.64
C ASN A 76 3.03 4.33 8.65
N LYS A 77 2.79 3.73 9.81
CA LYS A 77 2.80 2.28 10.02
C LYS A 77 1.79 1.55 9.14
N GLY A 78 2.08 0.29 8.84
CA GLY A 78 1.16 -0.61 8.15
C GLY A 78 1.26 -0.56 6.62
N HIS A 79 2.37 -0.05 6.10
CA HIS A 79 2.71 -0.23 4.68
C HIS A 79 3.19 -1.66 4.41
N ASN A 80 3.08 -2.11 3.16
CA ASN A 80 3.49 -3.46 2.74
C ASN A 80 4.78 -3.48 1.89
N PHE A 81 5.54 -2.38 1.86
CA PHE A 81 6.84 -2.30 1.21
C PHE A 81 7.87 -3.27 1.79
N LYS A 82 8.76 -3.76 0.92
CA LYS A 82 9.87 -4.66 1.21
C LYS A 82 11.18 -4.06 0.67
N VAL A 83 12.30 -4.44 1.27
CA VAL A 83 13.63 -4.10 0.75
C VAL A 83 13.78 -4.65 -0.67
N GLY A 84 14.28 -3.81 -1.59
CA GLY A 84 14.39 -4.11 -3.01
C GLY A 84 13.20 -3.64 -3.85
N ASP A 85 12.07 -3.25 -3.26
CA ASP A 85 10.99 -2.61 -4.01
C ASP A 85 11.43 -1.22 -4.51
N PHE A 86 10.99 -0.83 -5.71
CA PHE A 86 11.18 0.51 -6.25
C PHE A 86 10.05 1.42 -5.79
N ILE A 87 10.37 2.62 -5.34
CA ILE A 87 9.36 3.62 -4.94
C ILE A 87 9.50 4.91 -5.73
N MET A 88 8.37 5.55 -6.01
CA MET A 88 8.25 6.85 -6.68
C MET A 88 7.26 7.75 -5.93
N ALA A 89 7.39 9.07 -6.10
CA ALA A 89 6.46 10.05 -5.56
C ALA A 89 5.17 10.12 -6.40
N ASP A 90 5.32 10.09 -7.72
CA ASP A 90 4.23 10.06 -8.69
C ASP A 90 4.70 9.37 -9.99
N GLU A 91 3.76 8.99 -10.85
CA GLU A 91 4.04 8.42 -12.17
C GLU A 91 4.90 9.37 -13.03
N GLY A 92 5.90 8.82 -13.72
CA GLY A 92 6.85 9.60 -14.54
C GLY A 92 7.97 10.27 -13.74
N GLY A 93 7.95 10.20 -12.41
CA GLY A 93 9.01 10.68 -11.52
C GLY A 93 10.22 9.75 -11.44
N LYS A 94 11.22 10.13 -10.64
CA LYS A 94 12.33 9.25 -10.31
C LYS A 94 11.86 8.10 -9.42
N ALA A 95 12.39 6.91 -9.66
CA ALA A 95 12.09 5.72 -8.89
C ALA A 95 13.37 5.01 -8.47
N TYR A 96 13.53 4.73 -7.17
CA TYR A 96 14.72 4.08 -6.64
C TYR A 96 14.35 2.94 -5.70
N ALA A 97 15.25 1.95 -5.62
CA ALA A 97 15.07 0.81 -4.74
C ALA A 97 15.19 1.20 -3.26
N ILE A 98 14.35 0.58 -2.44
CA ILE A 98 14.47 0.60 -0.98
C ILE A 98 15.68 -0.23 -0.57
N THR A 99 16.60 0.39 0.16
CA THR A 99 17.81 -0.25 0.69
C THR A 99 17.60 -0.83 2.08
N SER A 100 16.78 -0.18 2.90
CA SER A 100 16.46 -0.65 4.25
C SER A 100 15.13 -0.06 4.72
N ILE A 101 14.49 -0.78 5.63
CA ILE A 101 13.26 -0.36 6.31
C ILE A 101 13.48 -0.53 7.80
N THR A 102 13.30 0.56 8.56
CA THR A 102 13.42 0.56 10.02
C THR A 102 12.04 0.72 10.64
N THR A 103 11.60 -0.28 11.41
CA THR A 103 10.26 -0.34 12.01
C THR A 103 10.26 -0.25 13.55
N THR A 104 11.38 0.15 14.15
CA THR A 104 11.58 0.20 15.61
C THR A 104 10.75 1.28 16.30
N GLU A 105 10.48 2.38 15.59
CA GLU A 105 9.73 3.52 16.13
C GLU A 105 8.25 3.17 16.30
N LYS A 106 7.60 3.73 17.32
CA LYS A 106 6.19 3.42 17.60
C LYS A 106 5.21 4.16 16.68
N THR A 107 5.60 5.34 16.20
CA THR A 107 4.71 6.28 15.51
C THR A 107 4.84 6.25 14.00
N HIS A 108 5.99 5.79 13.48
CA HIS A 108 6.31 5.80 12.06
C HIS A 108 7.27 4.65 11.74
N ASP A 109 7.41 4.36 10.45
CA ASP A 109 8.47 3.53 9.89
C ASP A 109 9.36 4.43 9.02
N THR A 110 10.65 4.09 8.92
CA THR A 110 11.60 4.84 8.09
C THR A 110 12.04 3.97 6.92
N ILE A 111 11.75 4.42 5.70
CA ILE A 111 12.15 3.78 4.46
C ILE A 111 13.35 4.53 3.90
N LYS A 112 14.45 3.81 3.64
CA LYS A 112 15.66 4.40 3.09
C LYS A 112 15.84 4.04 1.61
N VAL A 113 15.97 5.04 0.76
CA VAL A 113 16.27 4.87 -0.67
C VAL A 113 17.75 5.10 -0.97
N LYS A 114 18.24 4.45 -2.04
CA LYS A 114 19.65 4.57 -2.47
C LYS A 114 20.01 5.99 -2.89
N THR A 115 19.06 6.67 -3.54
CA THR A 115 19.20 8.02 -4.08
C THR A 115 17.90 8.78 -3.81
N THR A 116 18.00 10.10 -3.61
CA THR A 116 16.81 10.94 -3.43
C THR A 116 15.85 10.86 -4.62
N LEU A 117 14.54 10.90 -4.35
CA LEU A 117 13.50 11.01 -5.37
C LEU A 117 13.52 12.38 -6.08
N GLY A 118 14.25 13.37 -5.54
CA GLY A 118 14.44 14.67 -6.17
C GLY A 118 13.23 15.61 -6.10
N VAL A 119 12.21 15.24 -5.33
CA VAL A 119 10.95 15.98 -5.19
C VAL A 119 10.63 16.12 -3.71
N LYS A 120 10.19 17.32 -3.30
CA LYS A 120 9.66 17.56 -1.96
C LYS A 120 8.27 16.92 -1.85
N ILE A 121 8.08 16.05 -0.87
CA ILE A 121 6.78 15.44 -0.55
C ILE A 121 6.36 15.92 0.83
N GLU A 122 5.25 16.64 0.90
CA GLU A 122 4.73 17.15 2.17
C GLU A 122 4.21 16.03 3.07
N LYS A 123 4.07 16.33 4.36
CA LYS A 123 3.43 15.41 5.32
C LYS A 123 2.01 15.08 4.85
N GLY A 124 1.66 13.80 4.84
CA GLY A 124 0.38 13.33 4.30
C GLY A 124 0.39 13.06 2.81
N GLY A 125 1.49 13.39 2.10
CA GLY A 125 1.74 12.93 0.74
C GLY A 125 2.03 11.43 0.67
N PHE A 126 2.31 10.93 -0.53
CA PHE A 126 2.40 9.50 -0.80
C PHE A 126 3.72 9.10 -1.44
N ILE A 127 4.09 7.84 -1.21
CA ILE A 127 5.03 7.09 -2.02
C ILE A 127 4.36 5.80 -2.50
N ILE A 128 4.67 5.41 -3.73
CA ILE A 128 3.98 4.32 -4.44
C ILE A 128 5.00 3.36 -5.05
N GLU A 129 4.66 2.09 -5.14
CA GLU A 129 5.49 1.07 -5.80
C GLU A 129 5.59 1.29 -7.32
N ALA A 130 6.82 1.43 -7.80
CA ALA A 130 7.15 1.53 -9.22
C ALA A 130 7.53 0.15 -9.79
N ALA A 131 7.32 -0.02 -11.10
CA ALA A 131 7.66 -1.25 -11.80
C ALA A 131 9.18 -1.50 -11.91
N ALA A 132 9.97 -0.43 -12.03
CA ALA A 132 11.41 -0.47 -12.27
C ALA A 132 12.12 0.79 -11.75
N GLU A 133 13.45 0.74 -11.70
CA GLU A 133 14.30 1.89 -11.39
C GLU A 133 14.21 2.95 -12.50
N SER A 134 14.14 4.22 -12.10
CA SER A 134 14.08 5.37 -13.00
C SER A 134 14.95 6.49 -12.44
N ALA A 135 16.05 6.79 -13.12
CA ALA A 135 16.93 7.91 -12.76
C ALA A 135 16.49 9.24 -13.40
N ALA A 136 15.66 9.19 -14.44
CA ALA A 136 15.25 10.34 -15.23
C ALA A 136 13.77 10.67 -15.00
N GLU A 137 13.51 11.95 -14.80
CA GLU A 137 12.15 12.50 -14.77
C GLU A 137 11.68 12.63 -16.22
N SER A 138 10.70 11.82 -16.62
CA SER A 138 10.15 11.85 -17.97
C SER A 138 8.75 11.26 -17.99
N ALA A 139 7.79 12.06 -18.45
CA ALA A 139 6.37 11.73 -18.47
C ALA A 139 6.00 10.54 -19.40
N ALA A 140 6.95 10.00 -20.17
CA ALA A 140 6.65 9.02 -21.22
C ALA A 140 7.10 7.57 -20.91
N GLU A 141 8.20 7.32 -20.18
CA GLU A 141 8.77 5.95 -20.20
C GLU A 141 9.45 5.39 -18.94
N THR A 142 9.63 6.12 -17.84
CA THR A 142 10.60 5.63 -16.83
C THR A 142 10.00 5.05 -15.54
N SER A 143 8.92 5.61 -14.98
CA SER A 143 8.28 5.04 -13.78
C SER A 143 6.76 4.88 -13.94
N LYS A 144 6.34 3.62 -14.08
CA LYS A 144 4.94 3.20 -14.16
C LYS A 144 4.58 2.44 -12.88
N LEU A 145 3.30 2.46 -12.49
CA LEU A 145 2.80 1.58 -11.44
C LEU A 145 3.15 0.14 -11.78
N LYS A 146 3.68 -0.61 -10.80
CA LYS A 146 4.03 -2.01 -11.00
C LYS A 146 2.82 -2.88 -11.34
N TYR A 147 1.68 -2.55 -10.74
CA TYR A 147 0.42 -3.26 -10.94
C TYR A 147 -0.72 -2.29 -11.17
N THR A 148 -1.59 -2.60 -12.13
CA THR A 148 -2.78 -1.80 -12.44
C THR A 148 -3.85 -2.01 -11.36
N PRO A 149 -4.28 -0.96 -10.63
CA PRO A 149 -5.34 -1.06 -9.63
C PRO A 149 -6.67 -1.52 -10.24
N LEU A 150 -7.42 -2.33 -9.49
CA LEU A 150 -8.76 -2.79 -9.89
C LEU A 150 -9.79 -2.73 -8.76
N SER A 151 -9.42 -3.17 -7.56
CA SER A 151 -10.37 -3.35 -6.44
C SER A 151 -9.74 -3.00 -5.10
N LEU A 152 -10.55 -2.98 -4.04
CA LEU A 152 -10.10 -2.69 -2.67
C LEU A 152 -10.43 -3.85 -1.73
N VAL A 153 -9.54 -4.11 -0.78
CA VAL A 153 -9.75 -5.09 0.31
C VAL A 153 -10.91 -4.66 1.20
N GLY A 154 -11.91 -5.50 1.37
CA GLY A 154 -13.07 -5.17 2.19
C GLY A 154 -12.93 -5.47 3.68
N THR A 155 -12.07 -6.42 4.05
CA THR A 155 -11.86 -6.83 5.43
C THR A 155 -10.37 -6.96 5.68
N GLY A 156 -9.86 -6.16 6.62
CA GLY A 156 -8.46 -6.26 7.02
C GLY A 156 -8.16 -7.63 7.64
N LYS A 157 -7.04 -8.23 7.26
CA LYS A 157 -6.62 -9.56 7.73
C LYS A 157 -5.11 -9.59 8.04
N PRO A 158 -4.68 -10.34 9.07
CA PRO A 158 -3.26 -10.56 9.30
C PRO A 158 -2.64 -11.34 8.15
N ILE A 159 -1.41 -10.99 7.80
CA ILE A 159 -0.63 -11.65 6.76
C ILE A 159 0.18 -12.76 7.43
N VAL A 160 0.00 -13.99 6.98
CA VAL A 160 0.83 -15.13 7.39
C VAL A 160 1.74 -15.48 6.23
N GLN A 161 3.04 -15.21 6.40
CA GLN A 161 4.05 -15.50 5.38
C GLN A 161 4.04 -16.99 5.01
N ASN A 162 4.21 -17.29 3.72
CA ASN A 162 4.15 -18.64 3.13
C ASN A 162 2.79 -19.37 3.27
N SER A 163 1.73 -18.65 3.63
CA SER A 163 0.35 -19.14 3.55
C SER A 163 -0.39 -18.47 2.40
N ASN A 164 -1.50 -19.08 1.98
CA ASN A 164 -2.47 -18.42 1.11
C ASN A 164 -3.21 -17.35 1.93
N LEU A 165 -3.45 -16.19 1.30
CA LEU A 165 -4.27 -15.11 1.85
C LEU A 165 -5.46 -14.89 0.91
N ASP A 166 -6.63 -15.38 1.31
CA ASP A 166 -7.90 -15.07 0.68
C ASP A 166 -8.52 -13.82 1.33
N THR A 167 -9.13 -12.95 0.54
CA THR A 167 -9.86 -11.78 1.06
C THR A 167 -11.06 -11.42 0.21
N ASP A 168 -12.04 -10.75 0.81
CA ASP A 168 -13.08 -10.07 0.05
C ASP A 168 -12.48 -8.84 -0.66
N ALA A 169 -12.87 -8.67 -1.93
CA ALA A 169 -12.44 -7.56 -2.76
C ALA A 169 -13.66 -6.86 -3.36
N TRP A 170 -13.70 -5.55 -3.22
CA TRP A 170 -14.82 -4.72 -3.65
C TRP A 170 -14.44 -3.96 -4.91
N LEU A 171 -15.25 -4.15 -5.95
CA LEU A 171 -15.13 -3.43 -7.21
C LEU A 171 -15.92 -2.11 -7.15
N ILE A 172 -17.05 -2.11 -6.43
CA ILE A 172 -17.92 -0.94 -6.26
C ILE A 172 -18.24 -0.74 -4.78
N GLY A 173 -18.01 0.48 -4.29
CA GLY A 173 -18.32 0.85 -2.92
C GLY A 173 -18.02 2.31 -2.62
N VAL A 174 -18.36 2.72 -1.40
CA VAL A 174 -18.15 4.08 -0.89
C VAL A 174 -17.16 4.03 0.27
N THR A 175 -16.10 4.82 0.22
CA THR A 175 -15.07 4.94 1.25
C THR A 175 -15.09 6.31 1.92
N LYS A 176 -14.61 6.37 3.17
CA LYS A 176 -14.72 7.53 4.07
C LYS A 176 -13.78 8.73 3.82
N GLY A 177 -13.35 8.93 2.59
CA GLY A 177 -12.47 10.06 2.24
C GLY A 177 -11.02 9.82 2.63
N ASN A 178 -10.60 8.56 2.69
CA ASN A 178 -9.21 8.24 3.02
C ASN A 178 -8.28 8.78 1.91
N PRO A 179 -7.18 9.45 2.27
CA PRO A 179 -6.24 9.99 1.29
C PRO A 179 -5.68 8.84 0.42
N LEU A 180 -5.87 8.96 -0.89
CA LEU A 180 -5.37 8.03 -1.91
C LEU A 180 -4.68 8.83 -3.03
N PRO A 181 -3.60 8.31 -3.63
CA PRO A 181 -2.93 8.99 -4.75
C PRO A 181 -3.80 9.06 -6.00
N GLU A 182 -3.78 10.18 -6.72
CA GLU A 182 -4.60 10.39 -7.94
C GLU A 182 -4.29 9.37 -9.04
N CYS A 183 -3.01 9.01 -9.20
CA CYS A 183 -2.56 7.98 -10.14
C CYS A 183 -3.17 6.59 -9.86
N VAL A 184 -3.58 6.32 -8.63
CA VAL A 184 -4.27 5.08 -8.26
C VAL A 184 -5.78 5.25 -8.40
N MET A 185 -6.33 6.39 -7.97
CA MET A 185 -7.76 6.69 -8.03
C MET A 185 -8.33 6.64 -9.45
N LYS A 186 -7.57 7.10 -10.46
CA LYS A 186 -8.01 7.08 -11.87
C LYS A 186 -8.37 5.69 -12.40
N HIS A 187 -7.80 4.64 -11.80
CA HIS A 187 -8.07 3.25 -12.17
C HIS A 187 -9.24 2.64 -11.37
N LEU A 188 -9.55 3.15 -10.18
CA LEU A 188 -10.61 2.66 -9.28
C LEU A 188 -11.98 3.26 -9.60
N LYS A 189 -12.46 3.06 -10.83
CA LYS A 189 -13.68 3.71 -11.36
C LYS A 189 -14.98 3.44 -10.57
N GLY A 190 -15.05 2.30 -9.88
CA GLY A 190 -16.23 1.91 -9.08
C GLY A 190 -16.20 2.38 -7.63
N ILE A 191 -15.08 2.97 -7.17
CA ILE A 191 -14.92 3.40 -5.79
C ILE A 191 -15.19 4.89 -5.69
N ILE A 192 -16.17 5.25 -4.86
CA ILE A 192 -16.49 6.64 -4.53
C ILE A 192 -15.85 6.96 -3.18
N ASN A 193 -14.87 7.84 -3.19
CA ASN A 193 -14.20 8.31 -1.97
C ASN A 193 -14.73 9.72 -1.64
N TYR A 194 -15.46 9.87 -0.53
CA TYR A 194 -16.10 11.14 -0.16
C TYR A 194 -15.65 11.65 1.21
#